data_AF-A0A949ZBE6-F1
#
_entry.id   AF-A0A949ZBE6-F1
#
_cell.length_a   1.000
_cell.length_b   1.000
_cell.length_c   1.000
_cell.angle_alpha   90.00
_cell.angle_beta   90.00
_cell.angle_gamma   90.00
#
_symmetry.space_group_name_H-M   'P 1'
#
loop_
_entity.id
_entity.type
_entity.pdbx_description
1 polymer ?
#
loop_
_entity_poly.entity_id
_entity_poly.type
_entity_poly.pdbx_seq_one_letter_code
_entity_poly.pdbx_strand_id
1 'polypeptide(L)' 'MISFPLELVREPTEDDVLHIDPVVEYDRRKVWREWATAVMDEAPEAVEQIVARGRPTGP' A
#
# COMPACT_ATOMS: atom_id res chain seq x y z
N MET A 1 2.39 9.35 32.73
CA MET A 1 3.11 9.29 31.44
C MET A 1 3.77 7.92 31.39
N ILE A 2 3.34 7.02 30.50
CA ILE A 2 3.91 5.68 30.39
C ILE A 2 5.04 5.77 29.37
N SER A 3 6.29 5.54 29.80
CA SER A 3 7.47 5.52 28.94
C SER A 3 7.60 4.16 28.28
N PHE A 4 7.81 4.14 26.97
CA PHE A 4 8.07 2.90 26.24
C PHE A 4 9.53 2.46 26.46
N PRO A 5 9.78 1.23 26.93
CA PRO A 5 11.14 0.76 27.21
C PRO A 5 11.85 0.39 25.90
N LEU A 6 12.68 1.31 25.40
CA LEU A 6 13.47 1.10 24.17
C LEU A 6 14.45 -0.06 24.27
N GLU A 7 14.79 -0.49 25.49
CA GLU A 7 15.66 -1.63 25.76
C GLU A 7 15.06 -2.97 25.34
N LEU A 8 13.72 -3.02 25.14
CA LEU A 8 13.03 -4.17 24.56
C LEU A 8 13.03 -4.15 23.02
N VAL A 9 13.46 -3.05 22.40
CA VAL A 9 13.56 -2.94 20.95
C VAL A 9 14.93 -3.43 20.53
N ARG A 10 14.98 -4.55 19.82
CA ARG A 10 16.22 -5.00 19.19
C ARG A 10 16.69 -3.98 18.16
N GLU A 11 18.00 -3.79 18.05
CA GLU A 11 18.55 -3.02 16.94
C GLU A 11 18.27 -3.76 15.61
N PRO A 12 17.91 -3.04 14.53
CA PRO A 12 17.74 -3.64 13.23
C PRO A 12 19.05 -4.28 12.75
N THR A 13 18.98 -5.49 12.22
CA THR A 13 20.10 -6.19 11.61
C THR A 13 20.03 -6.09 10.08
N GLU A 14 21.09 -6.51 9.37
CA GLU A 14 21.07 -6.56 7.90
C GLU A 14 19.94 -7.45 7.36
N ASP A 15 19.57 -8.49 8.10
CA ASP A 15 18.43 -9.36 7.76
C ASP A 15 17.06 -8.64 7.80
N ASP A 16 16.98 -7.49 8.49
CA ASP A 16 15.79 -6.65 8.53
C ASP A 16 15.71 -5.69 7.34
N VAL A 17 16.80 -5.57 6.56
CA VAL A 17 16.88 -4.67 5.42
C VAL A 17 16.39 -5.38 4.17
N LEU A 18 15.22 -4.95 3.70
CA LEU A 18 14.66 -5.45 2.45
C LEU A 18 15.36 -4.77 1.28
N HIS A 19 16.18 -5.52 0.54
CA HIS A 19 16.85 -5.00 -0.66
C HIS A 19 15.84 -4.85 -1.80
N ILE A 20 15.50 -3.60 -2.11
CA ILE A 20 14.63 -3.26 -3.22
C ILE A 20 15.49 -2.93 -4.44
N ASP A 21 15.43 -3.79 -5.46
CA ASP A 21 15.91 -3.43 -6.79
C ASP A 21 14.88 -2.47 -7.43
N PRO A 22 15.25 -1.21 -7.71
CA PRO A 22 14.32 -0.21 -8.21
C PRO A 22 13.75 -0.56 -9.59
N VAL A 23 14.47 -1.30 -10.43
CA VAL A 23 14.01 -1.70 -11.76
C VAL A 23 12.95 -2.79 -11.65
N VAL A 24 13.25 -3.83 -10.87
CA VAL A 24 12.31 -4.94 -10.63
C VAL A 24 11.05 -4.43 -9.92
N GLU A 25 11.21 -3.52 -8.96
CA GLU A 25 10.08 -2.93 -8.24
C GLU A 25 9.22 -2.05 -9.15
N TYR A 26 9.83 -1.28 -10.06
CA TYR A 26 9.09 -0.50 -11.05
C TYR A 26 8.25 -1.41 -11.97
N ASP A 27 8.85 -2.48 -12.50
CA ASP A 27 8.16 -3.41 -13.39
C ASP A 27 7.02 -4.12 -12.67
N ARG A 28 7.22 -4.56 -11.42
CA ARG A 28 6.15 -5.10 -10.59
C ARG A 28 5.02 -4.09 -10.43
N ARG A 29 5.32 -2.86 -10.00
CA ARG A 29 4.31 -1.79 -9.83
C ARG A 29 3.60 -1.45 -11.13
N LYS A 30 4.26 -1.57 -12.28
CA LYS A 30 3.63 -1.40 -13.58
C LYS A 30 2.57 -2.48 -13.83
N VAL A 31 2.90 -3.75 -13.65
CA VAL A 31 1.96 -4.88 -13.80
C VAL A 31 0.76 -4.74 -12.85
N TRP A 32 1.01 -4.40 -11.59
CA TRP A 32 -0.06 -4.17 -10.61
C TRP A 32 -0.99 -3.04 -11.02
N ARG A 33 -0.46 -1.95 -11.60
CA ARG A 33 -1.27 -0.84 -12.12
C ARG A 33 -2.10 -1.26 -13.32
N GLU A 34 -1.51 -1.97 -14.27
CA GLU A 34 -2.23 -2.48 -15.46
C GLU A 34 -3.38 -3.40 -15.06
N TRP A 35 -3.13 -4.32 -14.11
CA TRP A 35 -4.18 -5.20 -13.59
C TRP A 35 -5.27 -4.43 -12.85
N ALA A 36 -4.89 -3.47 -11.99
CA ALA A 36 -5.85 -2.62 -11.31
C ALA A 36 -6.71 -1.83 -12.31
N THR A 37 -6.11 -1.27 -13.37
CA THR A 37 -6.84 -0.58 -14.43
C THR A 37 -7.84 -1.51 -15.13
N ALA A 38 -7.41 -2.72 -15.51
CA ALA A 38 -8.30 -3.69 -16.16
C ALA A 38 -9.51 -4.06 -15.27
N VAL A 39 -9.28 -4.31 -13.98
CA VAL A 39 -10.35 -4.59 -13.01
C VAL A 39 -11.31 -3.40 -12.87
N MET A 40 -10.79 -2.19 -12.89
CA MET A 40 -11.61 -0.97 -12.78
C MET A 40 -12.46 -0.74 -14.03
N ASP A 41 -11.92 -1.07 -15.22
CA ASP A 41 -12.64 -0.97 -16.49
C ASP A 41 -13.74 -2.03 -16.63
N GLU A 42 -13.56 -3.22 -16.05
CA GLU A 42 -14.54 -4.30 -16.07
C GLU A 42 -15.72 -4.09 -15.10
N ALA A 43 -15.50 -3.36 -14.00
CA ALA A 43 -16.51 -3.17 -12.95
C ALA A 43 -16.62 -1.70 -12.47
N PRO A 44 -16.90 -0.74 -13.37
CA PRO A 44 -16.88 0.69 -13.06
C PRO A 44 -17.87 1.08 -11.95
N GLU A 45 -19.03 0.42 -11.87
CA GLU A 45 -20.06 0.69 -10.85
C GLU A 45 -19.63 0.28 -9.44
N ALA A 46 -18.86 -0.81 -9.29
CA ALA A 46 -18.36 -1.26 -7.99
C ALA A 46 -17.27 -0.33 -7.45
N VAL A 47 -16.48 0.26 -8.35
CA VAL A 47 -15.46 1.26 -8.04
C VAL A 47 -16.10 2.54 -7.54
N GLU A 48 -17.14 3.03 -8.22
CA GLU A 48 -17.86 4.24 -7.80
C GLU A 48 -18.43 4.10 -6.38
N GLN A 49 -18.92 2.92 -5.99
CA GLN A 49 -19.41 2.65 -4.64
C GLN A 49 -18.30 2.72 -3.57
N ILE A 50 -17.10 2.20 -3.86
CA ILE A 50 -15.94 2.28 -2.95
C ILE A 50 -15.47 3.73 -2.80
N VAL A 51 -15.37 4.46 -3.91
CA VAL A 51 -14.99 5.88 -3.92
C VAL A 51 -16.03 6.71 -3.17
N ALA A 52 -17.33 6.45 -3.36
CA ALA A 52 -18.41 7.12 -2.65
C ALA A 52 -18.36 6.87 -1.14
N ARG A 53 -17.99 5.66 -0.69
CA ARG A 53 -17.80 5.34 0.73
C ARG A 53 -16.60 6.06 1.37
N GLY A 54 -15.54 6.29 0.58
CA GLY A 54 -14.32 6.98 1.04
C GLY A 54 -14.40 8.51 0.96
N ARG A 55 -15.38 9.06 0.24
CA ARG A 55 -15.62 10.50 0.22
C ARG A 55 -16.33 10.87 1.53
N PRO A 56 -15.82 11.86 2.29
CA PRO A 56 -16.62 12.47 3.34
C PRO A 56 -17.83 13.09 2.65
N THR A 57 -18.96 12.40 2.70
CA THR A 57 -20.24 12.95 2.27
C THR A 57 -20.57 14.07 3.25
N GLY A 58 -20.23 15.31 2.89
CA GLY A 58 -20.75 16.48 3.55
C GLY A 58 -21.88 17.09 2.72
N PRO A 59 -22.84 17.80 3.31
CA PRO A 59 -23.17 17.90 4.75
C PRO A 59 -23.94 16.70 5.31
#